data_AF-A0A0A1T7P6-F1
#
_entry.id   AF-A0A0A1T7P6-F1
#
_cell.length_a   1.000
_cell.length_b   1.000
_cell.length_c   1.000
_cell.angle_alpha   90.00
_cell.angle_beta   90.00
_cell.angle_gamma   90.00
#
_symmetry.space_group_name_H-M   'P 1'
#
loop_
_entity.id
_entity.type
_entity.pdbx_description
1 polymer ?
#
loop_
_entity_poly.entity_id
_entity_poly.type
_entity_poly.pdbx_seq_one_letter_code
_entity_poly.pdbx_strand_id
1 'polypeptide(L)'
;MADPSLCRRCKERAGSLTLRNLPTCPECYIEHVDSKMRRRLGILNKDKKNSRDLEPRRYLAGLSFGPSSTVMAAILDTSADYHASKKASSPFEPHVVHIDTTESPDGQVSEQAAKKMDEFRAKFPHITFECVHVSRAMGLSSINWTLLPVPQDESLSPQQKLSGMFNALPSITSRADVLRILIRHLLISVALENNYSTLLLAHSTTALAALTLAEVANGRGFSVPAQVNDGPMTVCTYEDGKETSRLDFPVHYPLREVLKNELLKYMDLVPALQDMKVDEKQGAVVSHKDVSIEEVMQRYFEGVEGPYAGIVTNVVRTTGKLEPISGSEFCGLCGLTLDEKGDSRWAGELGDEDHHGEKLCYGCKRSVYG
;
A
#
# COMPACT_ATOMS: atom_id res chain seq x y z
N MET A 1 3.97 41.55 13.90
CA MET A 1 4.79 40.54 13.20
C MET A 1 4.99 39.37 14.14
N ALA A 2 4.77 38.12 13.70
CA ALA A 2 4.97 36.97 14.58
C ALA A 2 6.47 36.76 14.80
N ASP A 3 6.88 36.54 16.04
CA ASP A 3 8.26 36.20 16.39
C ASP A 3 8.67 34.92 15.63
N PRO A 4 9.73 34.95 14.79
CA PRO A 4 10.18 33.78 14.04
C PRO A 4 10.64 32.63 14.93
N SER A 5 10.84 32.86 16.24
CA SER A 5 11.21 31.83 17.21
C SER A 5 10.01 31.03 17.77
N LEU A 6 8.77 31.51 17.63
CA LEU A 6 7.58 30.86 18.18
C LEU A 6 6.91 29.90 17.18
N CYS A 7 6.32 28.84 17.71
CA CYS A 7 5.55 27.89 16.93
C CYS A 7 4.37 28.57 16.25
N ARG A 8 4.24 28.40 14.94
CA ARG A 8 3.19 29.02 14.13
C ARG A 8 1.78 28.51 14.46
N ARG A 9 1.67 27.29 14.99
CA ARG A 9 0.38 26.64 15.30
C ARG A 9 -0.19 27.05 16.66
N CYS A 10 0.58 26.89 17.76
CA CYS A 10 0.11 27.26 19.10
C CYS A 10 0.46 28.70 19.51
N LYS A 11 1.50 29.31 18.93
CA LYS A 11 2.02 30.65 19.30
C LYS A 11 2.52 30.77 20.75
N GLU A 12 2.70 29.65 21.45
CA GLU A 12 3.10 29.61 22.87
C GLU A 12 4.52 29.04 23.07
N ARG A 13 4.83 27.92 22.41
CA ARG A 13 6.11 27.21 22.53
C ARG A 13 7.10 27.63 21.44
N ALA A 14 8.39 27.42 21.69
CA ALA A 14 9.42 27.62 20.68
C ALA A 14 9.22 26.70 19.45
N GLY A 15 9.34 27.26 18.26
CA GLY A 15 9.22 26.56 16.99
C GLY A 15 10.52 25.91 16.54
N SER A 16 11.02 24.93 17.31
CA SER A 16 12.32 24.29 17.09
C SER A 16 12.41 23.40 15.84
N LEU A 17 11.28 23.06 15.22
CA LEU A 17 11.20 22.22 14.04
C LEU A 17 10.63 22.99 12.86
N THR A 18 10.84 22.48 11.65
CA THR A 18 10.19 23.01 10.43
C THR A 18 9.15 22.00 9.94
N LEU A 19 7.90 22.46 9.81
CA LEU A 19 6.81 21.70 9.18
C LEU A 19 6.29 22.53 8.01
N ARG A 20 6.50 22.06 6.77
CA ARG A 20 6.09 22.76 5.54
C ARG A 20 6.51 24.23 5.51
N ASN A 21 7.80 24.47 5.78
CA ASN A 21 8.43 25.80 5.84
C ASN A 21 7.92 26.72 6.96
N LEU A 22 7.25 26.19 7.98
CA LEU A 22 6.78 26.95 9.13
C LEU A 22 7.41 26.45 10.45
N PRO A 23 7.85 27.36 11.32
CA PRO A 23 8.40 27.00 12.63
C PRO A 23 7.30 26.33 13.48
N THR A 24 7.59 25.15 14.02
CA THR A 24 6.62 24.29 14.70
C THR A 24 7.25 23.63 15.92
N CYS A 25 6.54 23.59 17.06
CA CYS A 25 7.00 22.86 18.25
C CYS A 25 6.73 21.35 18.11
N PRO A 26 7.47 20.48 18.83
CA PRO A 26 7.29 19.03 18.80
C PRO A 26 5.84 18.56 18.95
N GLU A 27 5.08 19.11 19.91
CA GLU A 27 3.72 18.66 20.22
C GLU A 27 2.76 19.02 19.09
N CYS A 28 2.90 20.22 18.51
CA CYS A 28 2.12 20.61 17.34
C CYS A 28 2.53 19.85 16.07
N TYR A 29 3.74 19.29 16.02
CA TYR A 29 4.17 18.41 14.95
C TYR A 29 3.50 17.04 15.06
N ILE A 30 3.55 16.43 16.25
CA ILE A 30 2.88 15.15 16.55
C ILE A 30 1.38 15.28 16.22
N GLU A 31 0.71 16.31 16.74
CA GLU A 31 -0.72 16.54 16.49
C GLU A 31 -1.02 16.80 15.01
N HIS A 32 -0.06 17.29 14.21
CA HIS A 32 -0.25 17.42 12.76
C HIS A 32 -0.48 16.05 12.10
N VAL A 33 0.45 15.13 12.31
CA VAL A 33 0.42 13.79 11.69
C VAL A 33 -0.76 12.99 12.20
N ASP A 34 -0.94 12.98 13.52
CA ASP A 34 -2.03 12.32 14.21
C ASP A 34 -3.41 12.76 13.71
N SER A 35 -3.67 14.08 13.71
CA SER A 35 -4.98 14.62 13.31
C SER A 35 -5.29 14.36 11.84
N LYS A 36 -4.28 14.33 10.95
CA LYS A 36 -4.44 14.00 9.53
C LYS A 36 -4.96 12.58 9.36
N MET A 37 -4.33 11.61 10.00
CA MET A 37 -4.76 10.21 9.94
C MET A 37 -6.11 10.00 10.63
N ARG A 38 -6.30 10.52 11.86
CA ARG A 38 -7.55 10.39 12.63
C ARG A 38 -8.74 10.99 11.89
N ARG A 39 -8.58 12.13 11.21
CA ARG A 39 -9.63 12.74 10.39
C ARG A 39 -10.05 11.82 9.25
N ARG A 40 -9.09 11.15 8.60
CA ARG A 40 -9.34 10.22 7.49
C ARG A 40 -10.10 8.99 7.97
N LEU A 41 -9.68 8.37 9.07
CA LEU A 41 -10.43 7.28 9.74
C LEU A 41 -11.84 7.73 10.16
N GLY A 42 -11.97 8.99 10.62
CA GLY A 42 -13.26 9.59 10.98
C GLY A 42 -14.23 9.72 9.80
N ILE A 43 -13.73 9.92 8.58
CA ILE A 43 -14.56 9.95 7.35
C ILE A 43 -15.08 8.53 7.06
N LEU A 44 -14.23 7.51 7.10
CA LEU A 44 -14.62 6.10 6.92
C LEU A 44 -15.73 5.67 7.89
N ASN A 45 -15.65 6.18 9.13
CA ASN A 45 -16.65 5.90 10.15
C ASN A 45 -18.00 6.57 9.88
N LYS A 46 -18.01 7.76 9.25
CA LYS A 46 -19.26 8.48 8.94
C LYS A 46 -20.03 7.79 7.81
N ASP A 47 -19.32 7.30 6.80
CA ASP A 47 -19.94 6.61 5.67
C ASP A 47 -20.67 5.34 6.15
N LYS A 48 -20.19 4.70 7.22
CA LYS A 48 -20.83 3.54 7.86
C LYS A 48 -21.97 3.86 8.82
N LYS A 49 -21.93 5.00 9.51
CA LYS A 49 -22.98 5.42 10.48
C LYS A 49 -24.33 5.76 9.84
N ASN A 50 -24.39 5.87 8.52
CA ASN A 50 -25.66 5.93 7.81
C ASN A 50 -26.40 4.57 7.81
N SER A 51 -25.73 3.48 8.22
CA SER A 51 -26.36 2.20 8.57
C SER A 51 -26.88 2.24 10.01
N ARG A 52 -28.05 1.64 10.27
CA ARG A 52 -28.76 1.72 11.56
C ARG A 52 -28.12 0.86 12.67
N ASP A 53 -27.15 0.00 12.32
CA ASP A 53 -26.52 -0.93 13.24
C ASP A 53 -25.14 -0.45 13.73
N LEU A 54 -24.89 -0.63 15.03
CA LEU A 54 -23.61 -0.33 15.70
C LEU A 54 -22.58 -1.43 15.39
N GLU A 55 -22.31 -1.69 14.11
CA GLU A 55 -21.39 -2.74 13.71
C GLU A 55 -19.95 -2.45 14.19
N PRO A 56 -19.22 -3.50 14.62
CA PRO A 56 -17.79 -3.39 14.94
C PRO A 56 -16.99 -2.82 13.77
N ARG A 57 -16.10 -1.88 14.07
CA ARG A 57 -15.21 -1.28 13.07
C ARG A 57 -13.99 -2.17 12.91
N ARG A 58 -14.11 -3.18 12.05
CA ARG A 58 -13.06 -4.16 11.75
C ARG A 58 -12.31 -3.74 10.49
N TYR A 59 -11.06 -3.30 10.65
CA TYR A 59 -10.19 -2.85 9.57
C TYR A 59 -8.93 -3.71 9.50
N LEU A 60 -8.53 -4.10 8.29
CA LEU A 60 -7.24 -4.75 8.05
C LEU A 60 -6.24 -3.70 7.59
N ALA A 61 -5.01 -3.74 8.09
CA ALA A 61 -3.97 -2.79 7.73
C ALA A 61 -2.68 -3.51 7.32
N GLY A 62 -2.06 -3.09 6.22
CA GLY A 62 -0.79 -3.68 5.76
C GLY A 62 0.43 -3.15 6.53
N LEU A 63 1.33 -4.05 6.90
CA LEU A 63 2.59 -3.75 7.60
C LEU A 63 3.80 -4.11 6.74
N SER A 64 4.65 -3.12 6.45
CA SER A 64 5.91 -3.31 5.71
C SER A 64 7.15 -3.13 6.59
N PHE A 65 6.97 -2.86 7.89
CA PHE A 65 7.99 -2.39 8.82
C PHE A 65 8.65 -1.05 8.45
N GLY A 66 8.23 -0.41 7.35
CA GLY A 66 8.69 0.93 6.99
C GLY A 66 8.02 2.04 7.82
N PRO A 67 8.58 3.26 7.81
CA PRO A 67 8.15 4.37 8.67
C PRO A 67 6.65 4.63 8.65
N SER A 68 6.04 4.65 7.47
CA SER A 68 4.62 4.90 7.32
C SER A 68 3.75 3.83 7.95
N SER A 69 4.08 2.55 7.75
CA SER A 69 3.32 1.44 8.34
C SER A 69 3.48 1.35 9.86
N THR A 70 4.67 1.69 10.37
CA THR A 70 4.94 1.79 11.81
C THR A 70 4.15 2.91 12.48
N VAL A 71 4.15 4.11 11.89
CA VAL A 71 3.34 5.24 12.37
C VAL A 71 1.84 4.92 12.31
N MET A 72 1.38 4.27 11.23
CA MET A 72 0.00 3.85 11.11
C MET A 72 -0.39 2.86 12.23
N ALA A 73 0.45 1.87 12.52
CA ALA A 73 0.20 0.93 13.62
C ALA A 73 0.11 1.63 14.98
N ALA A 74 1.02 2.56 15.27
CA ALA A 74 1.01 3.33 16.52
C ALA A 74 -0.26 4.18 16.71
N ILE A 75 -0.72 4.84 15.64
CA ILE A 75 -1.95 5.64 15.67
C ILE A 75 -3.19 4.74 15.77
N LEU A 76 -3.19 3.56 15.13
CA LEU A 76 -4.26 2.57 15.27
C LEU A 76 -4.36 2.05 16.70
N ASP A 77 -3.23 1.76 17.35
CA ASP A 77 -3.16 1.33 18.75
C ASP A 77 -3.75 2.37 19.70
N THR A 78 -3.28 3.62 19.58
CA THR A 78 -3.82 4.73 20.38
C THR A 78 -5.33 4.93 20.12
N SER A 79 -5.78 4.72 18.89
CA SER A 79 -7.20 4.82 18.53
C SER A 79 -8.03 3.67 19.11
N ALA A 80 -7.48 2.46 19.15
CA ALA A 80 -8.12 1.29 19.74
C ALA A 80 -8.30 1.46 21.25
N ASP A 81 -7.25 1.87 21.97
CA ASP A 81 -7.33 2.18 23.40
C ASP A 81 -8.37 3.28 23.71
N TYR A 82 -8.33 4.37 22.93
CA TYR A 82 -9.31 5.45 23.06
C TYR A 82 -10.76 5.00 22.85
N HIS A 83 -11.00 4.07 21.93
CA HIS A 83 -12.35 3.57 21.66
C HIS A 83 -12.78 2.51 22.68
N ALA A 84 -11.87 1.68 23.16
CA ALA A 84 -12.12 0.71 24.23
C ALA A 84 -12.47 1.41 25.55
N SER A 85 -11.81 2.52 25.87
CA SER A 85 -12.10 3.30 27.08
C SER A 85 -13.46 4.03 27.05
N LYS A 86 -14.09 4.15 25.88
CA LYS A 86 -15.38 4.83 25.68
C LYS A 86 -16.56 3.87 25.65
N LYS A 87 -17.33 3.82 26.75
CA LYS A 87 -18.54 2.98 26.93
C LYS A 87 -19.61 3.09 25.82
N ALA A 88 -19.67 4.20 25.08
CA ALA A 88 -20.68 4.47 24.05
C ALA A 88 -20.11 4.44 22.61
N SER A 89 -18.94 3.85 22.40
CA SER A 89 -18.31 3.69 21.09
C SER A 89 -18.51 2.27 20.57
N SER A 90 -18.76 2.10 19.27
CA SER A 90 -18.65 0.77 18.65
C SER A 90 -17.20 0.26 18.79
N PRO A 91 -16.99 -1.06 18.93
CA PRO A 91 -15.65 -1.65 18.97
C PRO A 91 -14.80 -1.17 17.77
N PHE A 92 -13.52 -0.90 18.02
CA PHE A 92 -12.54 -0.58 16.99
C PHE A 92 -11.48 -1.68 17.02
N GLU A 93 -11.49 -2.54 16.00
CA GLU A 93 -10.73 -3.78 15.96
C GLU A 93 -9.81 -3.78 14.72
N PRO A 94 -8.73 -2.98 14.74
CA PRO A 94 -7.74 -3.02 13.70
C PRO A 94 -6.93 -4.33 13.80
N HIS A 95 -6.66 -4.92 12.64
CA HIS A 95 -5.81 -6.09 12.48
C HIS A 95 -4.70 -5.78 11.49
N VAL A 96 -3.46 -5.96 11.91
CA VAL A 96 -2.27 -5.57 11.17
C VAL A 96 -1.59 -6.81 10.60
N VAL A 97 -1.40 -6.84 9.28
CA VAL A 97 -0.87 -8.01 8.57
C VAL A 97 0.43 -7.66 7.88
N HIS A 98 1.48 -8.42 8.18
CA HIS A 98 2.72 -8.42 7.40
C HIS A 98 2.71 -9.55 6.38
N ILE A 99 3.07 -9.24 5.13
CA ILE A 99 3.35 -10.26 4.12
C ILE A 99 4.86 -10.48 4.06
N ASP A 100 5.31 -11.65 4.49
CA ASP A 100 6.70 -12.04 4.42
C ASP A 100 7.06 -12.46 3.00
N THR A 101 7.95 -11.69 2.37
CA THR A 101 8.42 -11.90 1.00
C THR A 101 9.80 -12.54 0.94
N THR A 102 10.36 -12.97 2.08
CA THR A 102 11.65 -13.64 2.11
C THR A 102 11.58 -15.00 1.43
N GLU A 103 12.66 -15.41 0.77
CA GLU A 103 12.73 -16.76 0.21
C GLU A 103 12.96 -17.76 1.35
N SER A 104 11.99 -18.65 1.57
CA SER A 104 12.10 -19.77 2.50
C SER A 104 11.88 -21.09 1.74
N PRO A 105 12.64 -22.18 1.98
CA PRO A 105 12.43 -23.44 1.26
C PRO A 105 11.03 -24.04 1.47
N ASP A 106 10.50 -23.88 2.69
CA ASP A 106 9.26 -24.51 3.13
C ASP A 106 8.05 -23.56 3.08
N GLY A 107 8.22 -22.34 2.55
CA GLY A 107 7.15 -21.33 2.50
C GLY A 107 6.70 -20.84 3.88
N GLN A 108 7.57 -20.96 4.89
CA GLN A 108 7.32 -20.54 6.26
C GLN A 108 7.77 -19.10 6.50
N VAL A 109 7.12 -18.44 7.44
CA VAL A 109 7.53 -17.11 7.91
C VAL A 109 8.97 -17.17 8.43
N SER A 110 9.81 -16.27 7.95
CA SER A 110 11.20 -16.14 8.36
C SER A 110 11.32 -15.78 9.84
N GLU A 111 12.40 -16.24 10.46
CA GLU A 111 12.72 -15.91 11.86
C GLU A 111 12.86 -14.38 12.05
N GLN A 112 13.33 -13.66 11.02
CA GLN A 112 13.47 -12.21 11.03
C GLN A 112 12.11 -11.50 11.05
N ALA A 113 11.17 -11.94 10.21
CA ALA A 113 9.80 -11.43 10.22
C ALA A 113 9.11 -11.75 11.55
N ALA A 114 9.25 -12.99 12.05
CA ALA A 114 8.67 -13.40 13.34
C ALA A 114 9.16 -12.53 14.51
N LYS A 115 10.48 -12.30 14.61
CA LYS A 115 11.07 -11.41 15.64
C LYS A 115 10.51 -10.00 15.58
N LYS A 116 10.46 -9.39 14.39
CA LYS A 116 9.88 -8.05 14.22
C LYS A 116 8.39 -8.04 14.60
N MET A 117 7.64 -9.07 14.24
CA MET A 117 6.23 -9.17 14.61
C MET A 117 6.04 -9.21 16.14
N ASP A 118 6.91 -9.91 16.86
CA ASP A 118 6.87 -9.95 18.33
C ASP A 118 7.23 -8.60 18.96
N GLU A 119 8.20 -7.87 18.40
CA GLU A 119 8.49 -6.48 18.81
C GLU A 119 7.28 -5.56 18.63
N PHE A 120 6.58 -5.66 17.50
CA PHE A 120 5.36 -4.89 17.22
C PHE A 120 4.21 -5.26 18.16
N ARG A 121 3.99 -6.56 18.43
CA ARG A 121 2.97 -7.03 19.39
C ARG A 121 3.24 -6.52 20.80
N ALA A 122 4.49 -6.52 21.24
CA ALA A 122 4.87 -6.03 22.55
C ALA A 122 4.65 -4.51 22.69
N LYS A 123 4.86 -3.75 21.61
CA LYS A 123 4.74 -2.28 21.61
C LYS A 123 3.31 -1.77 21.43
N PHE A 124 2.46 -2.53 20.73
CA PHE A 124 1.11 -2.12 20.36
C PHE A 124 0.07 -3.15 20.84
N PRO A 125 -0.23 -3.19 22.16
CA PRO A 125 -1.05 -4.24 22.77
C PRO A 125 -2.55 -4.12 22.48
N HIS A 126 -3.02 -3.00 21.95
CA HIS A 126 -4.44 -2.75 21.70
C HIS A 126 -4.89 -3.18 20.30
N ILE A 127 -3.97 -3.69 19.47
CA ILE A 127 -4.23 -4.16 18.11
C ILE A 127 -3.71 -5.58 17.91
N THR A 128 -4.23 -6.27 16.90
CA THR A 128 -3.85 -7.66 16.62
C THR A 128 -2.95 -7.76 15.40
N PHE A 129 -2.14 -8.81 15.34
CA PHE A 129 -1.07 -8.96 14.36
C PHE A 129 -0.99 -10.36 13.77
N GLU A 130 -0.94 -10.46 12.44
CA GLU A 130 -0.71 -11.70 11.68
C GLU A 130 0.47 -11.53 10.72
N CYS A 131 1.19 -12.62 10.46
CA CYS A 131 2.24 -12.67 9.45
C CYS A 131 1.94 -13.81 8.48
N VAL A 132 1.92 -13.50 7.19
CA VAL A 132 1.55 -14.44 6.12
C VAL A 132 2.69 -14.50 5.12
N HIS A 133 3.14 -15.70 4.76
CA HIS A 133 4.17 -15.86 3.75
C HIS A 133 3.61 -15.65 2.33
N VAL A 134 4.38 -15.02 1.44
CA VAL A 134 3.96 -14.66 0.08
C VAL A 134 3.58 -15.88 -0.78
N SER A 135 4.14 -17.06 -0.50
CA SER A 135 3.78 -18.34 -1.16
C SER A 135 2.29 -18.66 -1.09
N ARG A 136 1.56 -18.16 -0.08
CA ARG A 136 0.11 -18.29 0.03
C ARG A 136 -0.63 -17.68 -1.17
N ALA A 137 0.02 -16.77 -1.91
CA ALA A 137 -0.55 -16.18 -3.11
C ALA A 137 -0.98 -17.25 -4.11
N MET A 138 -0.24 -18.36 -4.23
CA MET A 138 -0.55 -19.45 -5.17
C MET A 138 -1.93 -20.10 -4.95
N GLY A 139 -2.53 -19.94 -3.76
CA GLY A 139 -3.88 -20.43 -3.47
C GLY A 139 -5.00 -19.41 -3.70
N LEU A 140 -4.68 -18.21 -4.18
CA LEU A 140 -5.67 -17.14 -4.36
C LEU A 140 -6.48 -17.36 -5.62
N SER A 141 -7.80 -17.42 -5.46
CA SER A 141 -8.76 -17.39 -6.57
C SER A 141 -8.93 -15.99 -7.16
N SER A 142 -8.36 -14.96 -6.54
CA SER A 142 -8.45 -13.58 -7.01
C SER A 142 -7.51 -13.23 -8.17
N ILE A 143 -6.69 -14.19 -8.58
CA ILE A 143 -5.74 -14.09 -9.68
C ILE A 143 -6.05 -15.20 -10.68
N ASN A 144 -6.05 -14.86 -11.96
CA ASN A 144 -6.11 -15.82 -13.04
C ASN A 144 -4.71 -16.40 -13.31
N TRP A 145 -4.34 -17.45 -12.58
CA TRP A 145 -3.03 -18.10 -12.68
C TRP A 145 -2.73 -18.71 -14.06
N THR A 146 -3.75 -18.95 -14.90
CA THR A 146 -3.52 -19.48 -16.26
C THR A 146 -2.89 -18.44 -17.19
N LEU A 147 -2.89 -17.16 -16.80
CA LEU A 147 -2.28 -16.05 -17.54
C LEU A 147 -0.83 -15.76 -17.09
N LEU A 148 -0.26 -16.58 -16.20
CA LEU A 148 1.06 -16.38 -15.64
C LEU A 148 1.99 -17.55 -15.99
N PRO A 149 3.31 -17.33 -16.12
CA PRO A 149 4.29 -18.37 -16.43
C PRO A 149 4.59 -19.24 -15.20
N VAL A 150 3.56 -19.86 -14.63
CA VAL A 150 3.69 -20.76 -13.47
C VAL A 150 4.21 -22.12 -13.94
N PRO A 151 5.23 -22.70 -13.27
CA PRO A 151 5.67 -24.07 -13.53
C PRO A 151 4.50 -25.07 -13.38
N GLN A 152 4.31 -25.93 -14.38
CA GLN A 152 3.21 -26.91 -14.43
C GLN A 152 3.49 -28.21 -13.64
N ASP A 153 4.66 -28.31 -13.00
CA ASP A 153 5.03 -29.49 -12.24
C ASP A 153 4.29 -29.50 -10.89
N GLU A 154 3.33 -30.41 -10.77
CA GLU A 154 2.52 -30.59 -9.55
C GLU A 154 3.28 -31.14 -8.35
N SER A 155 4.51 -31.65 -8.54
CA SER A 155 5.37 -32.07 -7.43
C SER A 155 6.01 -30.89 -6.68
N LEU A 156 5.99 -29.69 -7.29
CA LEU A 156 6.58 -28.49 -6.70
C LEU A 156 5.68 -27.92 -5.59
N SER A 157 6.31 -27.55 -4.48
CA SER A 157 5.65 -26.77 -3.42
C SER A 157 5.15 -25.41 -3.95
N PRO A 158 4.14 -24.79 -3.31
CA PRO A 158 3.68 -23.45 -3.68
C PRO A 158 4.81 -22.42 -3.79
N GLN A 159 5.80 -22.51 -2.91
CA GLN A 159 6.94 -21.61 -2.93
C GLN A 159 7.88 -21.86 -4.12
N GLN A 160 8.13 -23.12 -4.49
CA GLN A 160 8.92 -23.45 -5.67
C GLN A 160 8.20 -23.01 -6.96
N LYS A 161 6.87 -23.19 -7.05
CA LYS A 161 6.06 -22.67 -8.16
C LYS A 161 6.15 -21.13 -8.23
N LEU A 162 6.02 -20.45 -7.09
CA LEU A 162 6.12 -19.00 -7.01
C LEU A 162 7.52 -18.49 -7.42
N SER A 163 8.59 -19.10 -6.91
CA SER A 163 9.97 -18.76 -7.26
C SER A 163 10.24 -19.00 -8.75
N GLY A 164 9.79 -20.13 -9.30
CA GLY A 164 9.88 -20.43 -10.73
C GLY A 164 9.16 -19.40 -11.59
N MET A 165 7.95 -18.98 -11.20
CA MET A 165 7.21 -17.92 -11.87
C MET A 165 7.95 -16.58 -11.82
N PHE A 166 8.43 -16.14 -10.65
CA PHE A 166 9.23 -14.91 -10.56
C PHE A 166 10.48 -15.00 -11.43
N ASN A 167 11.13 -16.16 -11.48
CA ASN A 167 12.30 -16.42 -12.32
C ASN A 167 12.04 -16.31 -13.82
N ALA A 168 10.82 -16.62 -14.27
CA ALA A 168 10.39 -16.45 -15.64
C ALA A 168 10.06 -14.98 -16.01
N LEU A 169 9.90 -14.07 -15.04
CA LEU A 169 9.61 -12.66 -15.33
C LEU A 169 10.82 -11.93 -15.93
N PRO A 170 10.60 -11.04 -16.91
CA PRO A 170 11.64 -10.53 -17.81
C PRO A 170 12.60 -9.53 -17.17
N SER A 171 12.21 -8.89 -16.06
CA SER A 171 13.03 -7.84 -15.44
C SER A 171 12.85 -7.73 -13.92
N ILE A 172 13.75 -7.00 -13.26
CA ILE A 172 13.63 -6.65 -11.83
C ILE A 172 12.38 -5.79 -11.58
N THR A 173 12.06 -4.88 -12.50
CA THR A 173 10.82 -4.09 -12.49
C THR A 173 9.59 -4.99 -12.52
N SER A 174 9.56 -5.95 -13.44
CA SER A 174 8.48 -6.94 -13.53
C SER A 174 8.28 -7.70 -12.23
N ARG A 175 9.37 -8.14 -11.59
CA ARG A 175 9.32 -8.87 -10.32
C ARG A 175 8.79 -7.99 -9.18
N ALA A 176 9.28 -6.77 -9.07
CA ALA A 176 8.83 -5.82 -8.05
C ALA A 176 7.35 -5.47 -8.23
N ASP A 177 6.92 -5.28 -9.47
CA ASP A 177 5.54 -4.95 -9.80
C ASP A 177 4.56 -6.09 -9.49
N VAL A 178 4.86 -7.30 -9.99
CA VAL A 178 4.06 -8.50 -9.74
C VAL A 178 4.00 -8.79 -8.23
N LEU A 179 5.13 -8.70 -7.52
CA LEU A 179 5.18 -8.91 -6.07
C LEU A 179 4.24 -7.95 -5.32
N ARG A 180 4.26 -6.66 -5.67
CA ARG A 180 3.37 -5.65 -5.07
C ARG A 180 1.89 -5.97 -5.32
N ILE A 181 1.56 -6.46 -6.52
CA ILE A 181 0.20 -6.91 -6.86
C ILE A 181 -0.17 -8.11 -5.98
N LEU A 182 0.68 -9.13 -5.86
CA LEU A 182 0.42 -10.31 -5.02
C LEU A 182 0.21 -9.94 -3.55
N ILE A 183 1.03 -9.03 -3.00
CA ILE A 183 0.87 -8.54 -1.62
C ILE A 183 -0.52 -7.92 -1.42
N ARG A 184 -0.99 -7.11 -2.37
CA ARG A 184 -2.33 -6.51 -2.29
C ARG A 184 -3.43 -7.57 -2.33
N HIS A 185 -3.33 -8.54 -3.24
CA HIS A 185 -4.29 -9.64 -3.32
C HIS A 185 -4.32 -10.48 -2.04
N LEU A 186 -3.16 -10.75 -1.44
CA LEU A 186 -3.06 -11.44 -0.15
C LEU A 186 -3.71 -10.66 0.98
N LEU A 187 -3.43 -9.35 1.11
CA LEU A 187 -4.04 -8.51 2.13
C LEU A 187 -5.57 -8.46 2.01
N ILE A 188 -6.08 -8.39 0.78
CA ILE A 188 -7.53 -8.43 0.52
C ILE A 188 -8.10 -9.82 0.83
N SER A 189 -7.42 -10.91 0.49
CA SER A 189 -7.87 -12.28 0.81
C SER A 189 -7.99 -12.48 2.31
N VAL A 190 -6.96 -12.10 3.08
CA VAL A 190 -7.00 -12.18 4.56
C VAL A 190 -8.13 -11.29 5.11
N ALA A 191 -8.39 -10.14 4.49
CA ALA A 191 -9.48 -9.26 4.89
C ALA A 191 -10.84 -9.94 4.69
N LEU A 192 -11.07 -10.53 3.52
CA LEU A 192 -12.33 -11.19 3.17
C LEU A 192 -12.57 -12.44 4.02
N GLU A 193 -11.58 -13.32 4.16
CA GLU A 193 -11.68 -14.56 4.96
C GLU A 193 -12.07 -14.30 6.41
N ASN A 194 -11.57 -13.20 6.99
CA ASN A 194 -11.79 -12.84 8.37
C ASN A 194 -12.90 -11.79 8.57
N ASN A 195 -13.67 -11.46 7.52
CA ASN A 195 -14.76 -10.49 7.54
C ASN A 195 -14.34 -9.07 7.99
N TYR A 196 -13.16 -8.62 7.56
CA TYR A 196 -12.75 -7.22 7.66
C TYR A 196 -13.42 -6.42 6.56
N SER A 197 -13.85 -5.22 6.92
CA SER A 197 -14.72 -4.41 6.08
C SER A 197 -13.97 -3.42 5.18
N THR A 198 -12.68 -3.24 5.41
CA THR A 198 -11.85 -2.23 4.75
C THR A 198 -10.37 -2.59 4.88
N LEU A 199 -9.60 -2.40 3.80
CA LEU A 199 -8.15 -2.46 3.79
C LEU A 199 -7.55 -1.05 3.92
N LEU A 200 -6.61 -0.89 4.84
CA LEU A 200 -5.83 0.32 5.07
C LEU A 200 -4.40 0.10 4.60
N LEU A 201 -3.96 0.89 3.62
CA LEU A 201 -2.59 0.87 3.14
C LEU A 201 -1.85 2.13 3.59
N ALA A 202 -0.65 1.93 4.16
CA ALA A 202 0.13 2.98 4.81
C ALA A 202 0.87 3.92 3.84
N HIS A 203 0.36 4.16 2.63
CA HIS A 203 1.06 5.05 1.70
C HIS A 203 0.99 6.50 2.18
N SER A 204 2.18 7.09 2.38
CA SER A 204 2.36 8.53 2.55
C SER A 204 2.07 9.28 1.25
N THR A 205 1.96 10.61 1.30
CA THR A 205 1.86 11.42 0.08
C THR A 205 3.02 11.12 -0.88
N THR A 206 4.23 10.93 -0.35
CA THR A 206 5.45 10.62 -1.11
C THR A 206 5.35 9.25 -1.77
N ALA A 207 4.89 8.24 -1.03
CA ALA A 207 4.70 6.90 -1.57
C ALA A 207 3.60 6.86 -2.66
N LEU A 208 2.52 7.63 -2.50
CA LEU A 208 1.48 7.74 -3.53
C LEU A 208 1.95 8.47 -4.79
N ALA A 209 2.80 9.49 -4.63
CA ALA A 209 3.41 10.18 -5.77
C ALA A 209 4.36 9.26 -6.55
N ALA A 210 5.20 8.49 -5.83
CA ALA A 210 6.07 7.48 -6.43
C ALA A 210 5.26 6.39 -7.14
N LEU A 211 4.24 5.83 -6.48
CA LEU A 211 3.35 4.84 -7.05
C LEU A 211 2.67 5.36 -8.33
N THR A 212 2.19 6.61 -8.31
CA THR A 212 1.59 7.25 -9.49
C THR A 212 2.51 7.16 -10.71
N LEU A 213 3.76 7.59 -10.58
CA LEU A 213 4.67 7.60 -11.72
C LEU A 213 5.15 6.20 -12.11
N ALA A 214 5.30 5.29 -11.14
CA ALA A 214 5.62 3.90 -11.41
C ALA A 214 4.50 3.23 -12.23
N GLU A 215 3.24 3.42 -11.86
CA GLU A 215 2.09 2.90 -12.63
C GLU A 215 2.04 3.46 -14.04
N VAL A 216 2.30 4.75 -14.23
CA VAL A 216 2.37 5.35 -15.57
C VAL A 216 3.51 4.73 -16.39
N ALA A 217 4.70 4.58 -15.80
CA ALA A 217 5.86 3.99 -16.47
C ALA A 217 5.65 2.50 -16.83
N ASN A 218 4.92 1.77 -15.98
CA ASN A 218 4.50 0.39 -16.22
C ASN A 218 3.35 0.28 -17.24
N GLY A 219 2.88 1.39 -17.84
CA GLY A 219 1.82 1.35 -18.85
C GLY A 219 0.40 1.22 -18.26
N ARG A 220 0.22 1.57 -16.99
CA ARG A 220 -1.07 1.54 -16.27
C ARG A 220 -1.59 2.94 -15.92
N GLY A 221 -1.20 3.94 -16.70
CA GLY A 221 -1.63 5.34 -16.52
C GLY A 221 -3.15 5.52 -16.46
N PHE A 222 -3.89 4.74 -17.24
CA PHE A 222 -5.36 4.75 -17.28
C PHE A 222 -6.01 4.31 -15.95
N SER A 223 -5.31 3.47 -15.18
CA SER A 223 -5.81 2.87 -13.92
C SER A 223 -5.29 3.57 -12.67
N VAL A 224 -4.40 4.55 -12.82
CA VAL A 224 -3.82 5.31 -11.70
C VAL A 224 -4.88 5.78 -10.69
N PRO A 225 -6.03 6.34 -11.09
CA PRO A 225 -7.02 6.82 -10.13
C PRO A 225 -7.55 5.71 -9.23
N ALA A 226 -7.82 4.53 -9.77
CA ALA A 226 -8.29 3.37 -9.03
C ALA A 226 -7.21 2.79 -8.09
N GLN A 227 -5.93 2.99 -8.43
CA GLN A 227 -4.83 2.49 -7.62
C GLN A 227 -4.40 3.45 -6.52
N VAL A 228 -4.43 4.76 -6.75
CA VAL A 228 -3.89 5.73 -5.79
C VAL A 228 -4.96 6.39 -4.95
N ASN A 229 -6.23 6.42 -5.36
CA ASN A 229 -7.31 7.05 -4.59
C ASN A 229 -8.00 6.08 -3.63
N ASP A 230 -8.60 6.62 -2.58
CA ASP A 230 -9.53 5.85 -1.77
C ASP A 230 -10.72 5.41 -2.62
N GLY A 231 -11.20 4.19 -2.40
CA GLY A 231 -12.40 3.74 -3.06
C GLY A 231 -12.56 2.22 -3.07
N PRO A 232 -13.64 1.75 -3.71
CA PRO A 232 -13.79 0.34 -4.01
C PRO A 232 -12.70 -0.12 -4.99
N MET A 233 -12.11 -1.27 -4.70
CA MET A 233 -11.31 -2.03 -5.64
C MET A 233 -12.05 -3.31 -6.00
N THR A 234 -12.21 -3.57 -7.28
CA THR A 234 -12.85 -4.79 -7.74
C THR A 234 -11.93 -6.00 -7.55
N VAL A 235 -12.49 -7.06 -6.98
CA VAL A 235 -11.85 -8.35 -6.76
C VAL A 235 -12.66 -9.38 -7.54
N CYS A 236 -12.07 -9.87 -8.62
CA CYS A 236 -12.62 -10.97 -9.41
C CYS A 236 -12.25 -12.30 -8.78
N THR A 237 -13.07 -13.33 -8.94
CA THR A 237 -12.78 -14.71 -8.56
C THR A 237 -12.71 -15.55 -9.83
N TYR A 238 -11.68 -16.38 -9.94
CA TYR A 238 -11.42 -17.23 -11.10
C TYR A 238 -11.44 -18.72 -10.72
N GLU A 239 -12.07 -19.51 -11.57
CA GLU A 239 -12.03 -20.98 -11.56
C GLU A 239 -11.67 -21.45 -12.98
N ASP A 240 -10.62 -22.26 -13.12
CA ASP A 240 -10.12 -22.76 -14.41
C ASP A 240 -9.95 -21.65 -15.48
N GLY A 241 -9.44 -20.50 -15.06
CA GLY A 241 -9.19 -19.33 -15.92
C GLY A 241 -10.44 -18.52 -16.31
N LYS A 242 -11.62 -18.90 -15.82
CA LYS A 242 -12.89 -18.19 -16.05
C LYS A 242 -13.31 -17.42 -14.82
N GLU A 243 -13.76 -16.18 -15.01
CA GLU A 243 -14.31 -15.37 -13.94
C GLU A 243 -15.68 -15.92 -13.53
N THR A 244 -15.85 -16.26 -12.24
CA THR A 244 -17.09 -16.84 -11.69
C THR A 244 -17.89 -15.83 -10.87
N SER A 245 -17.21 -14.91 -10.19
CA SER A 245 -17.84 -13.86 -9.40
C SER A 245 -16.93 -12.65 -9.26
N ARG A 246 -17.50 -11.52 -8.82
CA ARG A 246 -16.76 -10.30 -8.50
C ARG A 246 -17.39 -9.60 -7.31
N LEU A 247 -16.59 -8.88 -6.55
CA LEU A 247 -17.04 -7.99 -5.48
C LEU A 247 -16.17 -6.74 -5.44
N ASP A 248 -16.69 -5.67 -4.86
CA ASP A 248 -15.93 -4.45 -4.59
C ASP A 248 -15.49 -4.43 -3.13
N PHE A 249 -14.19 -4.27 -2.90
CA PHE A 249 -13.59 -4.20 -1.57
C PHE A 249 -13.01 -2.81 -1.29
N PRO A 250 -13.40 -2.10 -0.21
CA PRO A 250 -12.89 -0.77 0.08
C PRO A 250 -11.40 -0.77 0.46
N VAL A 251 -10.61 0.05 -0.24
CA VAL A 251 -9.19 0.30 0.03
C VAL A 251 -8.98 1.79 0.31
N HIS A 252 -8.28 2.10 1.40
CA HIS A 252 -8.02 3.48 1.81
C HIS A 252 -6.56 3.73 2.17
N TYR A 253 -6.17 5.00 2.03
CA TYR A 253 -4.83 5.50 2.33
C TYR A 253 -4.89 6.54 3.46
N PRO A 254 -4.86 6.13 4.76
CA PRO A 254 -5.01 7.05 5.89
C PRO A 254 -3.89 8.10 5.98
N LEU A 255 -2.70 7.78 5.50
CA LEU A 255 -1.51 8.65 5.52
C LEU A 255 -1.33 9.48 4.24
N ARG A 256 -2.32 9.49 3.33
CA ARG A 256 -2.27 10.21 2.04
C ARG A 256 -1.82 11.66 2.14
N GLU A 257 -2.11 12.34 3.25
CA GLU A 257 -1.84 13.78 3.44
C GLU A 257 -0.59 14.09 4.28
N VAL A 258 0.21 13.07 4.60
CA VAL A 258 1.45 13.17 5.38
C VAL A 258 2.62 12.71 4.51
N LEU A 259 3.70 13.49 4.49
CA LEU A 259 4.90 13.18 3.69
C LEU A 259 5.84 12.19 4.40
N LYS A 260 6.77 11.53 3.68
CA LYS A 260 7.68 10.54 4.29
C LYS A 260 8.61 11.17 5.34
N ASN A 261 9.19 12.33 5.06
CA ASN A 261 10.03 13.07 6.02
C ASN A 261 9.23 13.53 7.22
N GLU A 262 7.94 13.83 7.04
CA GLU A 262 7.04 14.14 8.16
C GLU A 262 6.87 12.92 9.08
N LEU A 263 6.77 11.72 8.52
CA LEU A 263 6.66 10.47 9.28
C LEU A 263 7.97 10.08 9.98
N LEU A 264 9.11 10.25 9.31
CA LEU A 264 10.43 10.02 9.91
C LEU A 264 10.65 10.96 11.11
N LYS A 265 10.34 12.25 10.95
CA LYS A 265 10.44 13.22 12.04
C LYS A 265 9.46 12.89 13.17
N TYR A 266 8.25 12.46 12.85
CA TYR A 266 7.29 11.99 13.86
C TYR A 266 7.86 10.85 14.70
N MET A 267 8.50 9.85 14.06
CA MET A 267 9.15 8.75 14.78
C MET A 267 10.32 9.21 15.68
N ASP A 268 11.02 10.30 15.33
CA ASP A 268 12.01 10.91 16.23
C ASP A 268 11.37 11.47 17.51
N LEU A 269 10.15 12.01 17.39
CA LEU A 269 9.50 12.76 18.45
C LEU A 269 8.68 11.87 19.39
N VAL A 270 8.25 10.69 18.94
CA VAL A 270 7.48 9.74 19.73
C VAL A 270 8.42 8.67 20.31
N PRO A 271 8.69 8.68 21.64
CA PRO A 271 9.69 7.80 22.24
C PRO A 271 9.47 6.32 21.96
N ALA A 272 8.21 5.87 21.93
CA ALA A 272 7.85 4.47 21.66
C ALA A 272 8.26 3.96 20.28
N LEU A 273 8.59 4.87 19.33
CA LEU A 273 8.91 4.55 17.94
C LEU A 273 10.38 4.74 17.58
N GLN A 274 11.20 5.32 18.47
CA GLN A 274 12.57 5.70 18.16
C GLN A 274 13.47 4.51 17.82
N ASP A 275 13.25 3.40 18.50
CA ASP A 275 13.92 2.09 18.35
C ASP A 275 13.30 1.20 17.26
N MET A 276 12.14 1.57 16.72
CA MET A 276 11.49 0.86 15.61
C MET A 276 11.94 1.33 14.23
N LYS A 277 12.91 2.24 14.18
CA LYS A 277 13.47 2.70 12.92
C LYS A 277 14.27 1.56 12.31
N VAL A 278 13.86 1.15 11.11
CA VAL A 278 14.70 0.30 10.28
C VAL A 278 15.88 1.17 9.85
N ASP A 279 17.10 0.72 10.14
CA ASP A 279 18.28 1.23 9.45
C ASP A 279 18.08 0.92 7.97
N GLU A 280 17.60 1.91 7.21
CA GLU A 280 17.70 1.89 5.75
C GLU A 280 19.21 1.92 5.44
N LYS A 281 19.86 0.75 5.49
CA LYS A 281 21.08 0.53 4.75
C LYS A 281 20.67 0.61 3.29
N GLN A 282 20.52 1.83 2.77
CA GLN A 282 20.49 2.10 1.35
C GLN A 282 21.79 1.52 0.82
N GLY A 283 21.72 0.30 0.28
CA GLY A 283 22.84 -0.29 -0.42
C GLY A 283 23.27 0.75 -1.45
N ALA A 284 24.52 1.21 -1.36
CA ALA A 284 25.07 2.12 -2.34
C ALA A 284 24.76 1.54 -3.72
N VAL A 285 24.10 2.33 -4.58
CA VAL A 285 23.69 1.88 -5.90
C VAL A 285 24.94 1.54 -6.69
N VAL A 286 25.28 0.26 -6.74
CA VAL A 286 26.45 -0.21 -7.51
C VAL A 286 26.13 -0.07 -9.01
N SER A 287 24.86 -0.12 -9.39
CA SER A 287 24.36 0.10 -10.76
C SER A 287 22.87 0.45 -10.80
N HIS A 288 22.47 1.39 -11.67
CA HIS A 288 21.06 1.69 -11.94
C HIS A 288 20.31 0.54 -12.66
N LYS A 289 21.03 -0.45 -13.19
CA LYS A 289 20.43 -1.63 -13.86
C LYS A 289 19.78 -2.60 -12.88
N ASP A 290 20.16 -2.55 -11.61
CA ASP A 290 19.68 -3.48 -10.58
C ASP A 290 18.53 -2.89 -9.74
N VAL A 291 17.90 -1.82 -10.24
CA VAL A 291 16.89 -1.04 -9.52
C VAL A 291 15.57 -1.08 -10.30
N SER A 292 14.48 -1.41 -9.62
CA SER A 292 13.15 -1.39 -10.21
C SER A 292 12.67 0.04 -10.48
N ILE A 293 11.70 0.21 -11.38
CA ILE A 293 11.11 1.53 -11.61
C ILE A 293 10.45 2.10 -10.36
N GLU A 294 9.85 1.24 -9.53
CA GLU A 294 9.24 1.60 -8.24
C GLU A 294 10.29 2.22 -7.31
N GLU A 295 11.45 1.58 -7.17
CA GLU A 295 12.55 2.05 -6.34
C GLU A 295 13.17 3.36 -6.89
N VAL A 296 13.29 3.49 -8.22
CA VAL A 296 13.71 4.75 -8.86
C VAL A 296 12.74 5.88 -8.52
N MET A 297 11.43 5.65 -8.66
CA MET A 297 10.41 6.66 -8.36
C MET A 297 10.37 7.02 -6.87
N GLN A 298 10.55 6.03 -5.99
CA GLN A 298 10.63 6.26 -4.56
C GLN A 298 11.79 7.18 -4.21
N ARG A 299 13.01 6.87 -4.67
CA ARG A 299 14.20 7.71 -4.42
C ARG A 299 14.07 9.11 -5.00
N TYR A 300 13.49 9.23 -6.20
CA TYR A 300 13.22 10.53 -6.81
C TYR A 300 12.37 11.41 -5.89
N PHE A 301 11.21 10.92 -5.43
CA PHE A 301 10.33 11.73 -4.60
C PHE A 301 10.88 11.98 -3.19
N GLU A 302 11.66 11.06 -2.62
CA GLU A 302 12.37 11.28 -1.37
C GLU A 302 13.40 12.42 -1.49
N GLY A 303 14.13 12.48 -2.60
CA GLY A 303 15.06 13.60 -2.88
C GLY A 303 14.38 14.94 -3.15
N VAL A 304 13.16 14.93 -3.73
CA VAL A 304 12.40 16.14 -4.07
C VAL A 304 11.65 16.73 -2.86
N GLU A 305 11.20 15.89 -1.93
CA GLU A 305 10.25 16.24 -0.86
C GLU A 305 10.68 17.42 0.02
N GLY A 306 11.97 17.60 0.31
CA GLY A 306 12.47 18.68 1.17
C GLY A 306 12.12 20.08 0.65
N PRO A 307 12.95 20.67 -0.24
CA PRO A 307 12.70 22.01 -0.76
C PRO A 307 11.44 22.11 -1.63
N TYR A 308 10.96 21.00 -2.18
CA TYR A 308 9.87 20.98 -3.16
C TYR A 308 8.70 20.05 -2.77
N ALA A 309 8.35 19.96 -1.48
CA ALA A 309 7.15 19.26 -0.99
C ALA A 309 5.87 19.59 -1.77
N GLY A 310 5.78 20.80 -2.33
CA GLY A 310 4.70 21.22 -3.23
C GLY A 310 4.56 20.36 -4.49
N ILE A 311 5.66 19.86 -5.07
CA ILE A 311 5.64 18.98 -6.24
C ILE A 311 5.01 17.64 -5.86
N VAL A 312 5.46 17.02 -4.77
CA VAL A 312 4.95 15.74 -4.27
C VAL A 312 3.44 15.81 -4.02
N THR A 313 3.00 16.85 -3.31
CA THR A 313 1.57 17.05 -3.00
C THR A 313 0.74 17.36 -4.25
N ASN A 314 1.30 18.06 -5.24
CA ASN A 314 0.61 18.35 -6.49
C ASN A 314 0.33 17.09 -7.31
N VAL A 315 1.27 16.14 -7.37
CA VAL A 315 1.07 14.86 -8.07
C VAL A 315 -0.16 14.13 -7.50
N VAL A 316 -0.19 13.91 -6.18
CA VAL A 316 -1.29 13.20 -5.49
C VAL A 316 -2.63 13.95 -5.57
N ARG A 317 -2.59 15.28 -5.59
CA ARG A 317 -3.80 16.11 -5.74
C ARG A 317 -4.33 16.09 -7.16
N THR A 318 -3.47 16.09 -8.16
CA THR A 318 -3.87 16.01 -9.57
C THR A 318 -4.44 14.64 -9.89
N THR A 319 -3.79 13.55 -9.46
CA THR A 319 -4.34 12.20 -9.64
C THR A 319 -5.62 11.96 -8.82
N GLY A 320 -5.76 12.64 -7.68
CA GLY A 320 -6.99 12.64 -6.89
C GLY A 320 -8.20 13.27 -7.58
N LYS A 321 -8.01 14.03 -8.67
CA LYS A 321 -9.10 14.63 -9.46
C LYS A 321 -9.45 13.83 -10.71
N LEU A 322 -8.66 12.82 -11.04
CA LEU A 322 -8.92 11.97 -12.19
C LEU A 322 -10.04 10.99 -11.85
N GLU A 323 -10.91 10.74 -12.82
CA GLU A 323 -11.98 9.76 -12.69
C GLU A 323 -11.47 8.39 -13.14
N PRO A 324 -11.81 7.31 -12.42
CA PRO A 324 -11.51 5.95 -12.87
C PRO A 324 -12.31 5.62 -14.13
N ILE A 325 -11.74 4.77 -14.98
CA ILE A 325 -12.45 4.27 -16.16
C ILE A 325 -13.48 3.23 -15.72
N SER A 326 -14.72 3.44 -16.14
CA SER A 326 -15.80 2.46 -16.03
C SER A 326 -15.67 1.42 -17.14
N GLY A 327 -15.79 0.14 -16.79
CA GLY A 327 -15.72 -0.96 -17.75
C GLY A 327 -16.28 -2.24 -17.15
N SER A 328 -16.54 -3.22 -18.01
CA SER A 328 -17.14 -4.50 -17.60
C SER A 328 -16.13 -5.64 -17.48
N GLU A 329 -14.95 -5.45 -18.07
CA GLU A 329 -13.83 -6.38 -18.10
C GLU A 329 -12.69 -5.91 -17.20
N PHE A 330 -12.01 -6.86 -16.56
CA PHE A 330 -10.98 -6.61 -15.56
C PHE A 330 -9.76 -7.48 -15.81
N CYS A 331 -8.60 -6.94 -15.48
CA CYS A 331 -7.32 -7.62 -15.57
C CYS A 331 -7.26 -8.79 -14.58
N GLY A 332 -6.99 -10.00 -15.08
CA GLY A 332 -6.86 -11.22 -14.30
C GLY A 332 -5.65 -11.27 -13.36
N LEU A 333 -4.71 -10.33 -13.48
CA LEU A 333 -3.60 -10.20 -12.53
C LEU A 333 -3.84 -9.11 -11.50
N CYS A 334 -4.11 -7.87 -11.93
CA CYS A 334 -4.15 -6.73 -11.03
C CYS A 334 -5.55 -6.29 -10.59
N GLY A 335 -6.61 -6.88 -11.16
CA GLY A 335 -8.02 -6.58 -10.85
C GLY A 335 -8.52 -5.24 -11.36
N LEU A 336 -7.72 -4.51 -12.16
CA LEU A 336 -8.10 -3.19 -12.68
C LEU A 336 -8.91 -3.32 -13.96
N THR A 337 -9.87 -2.42 -14.15
CA THR A 337 -10.69 -2.32 -15.36
C THR A 337 -9.82 -2.32 -16.62
N LEU A 338 -10.14 -3.12 -17.62
CA LEU A 338 -9.44 -3.09 -18.90
C LEU A 338 -9.87 -1.85 -19.70
N ASP A 339 -8.90 -1.18 -20.32
CA ASP A 339 -9.17 -0.13 -21.30
C ASP A 339 -9.30 -0.81 -22.67
N GLU A 340 -10.53 -1.13 -23.09
CA GLU A 340 -10.83 -1.82 -24.38
C GLU A 340 -10.20 -1.11 -25.60
N LYS A 341 -9.95 0.20 -25.50
CA LYS A 341 -9.31 1.02 -26.54
C LYS A 341 -7.85 1.37 -26.20
N GLY A 342 -7.40 0.96 -25.02
CA GLY A 342 -6.11 1.31 -24.46
C GLY A 342 -5.00 0.59 -25.17
N ASP A 343 -5.08 -0.74 -25.29
CA ASP A 343 -3.97 -1.55 -25.82
C ASP A 343 -3.54 -1.04 -27.21
N SER A 344 -4.49 -0.83 -28.14
CA SER A 344 -4.21 -0.26 -29.47
C SER A 344 -3.76 1.21 -29.45
N ARG A 345 -4.18 2.00 -28.46
CA ARG A 345 -3.80 3.42 -28.32
C ARG A 345 -2.42 3.61 -27.68
N TRP A 346 -2.03 2.70 -26.78
CA TRP A 346 -0.76 2.74 -26.03
C TRP A 346 0.34 1.93 -26.71
N ALA A 347 0.01 0.93 -27.54
CA ALA A 347 0.97 0.17 -28.34
C ALA A 347 1.68 1.04 -29.40
N GLY A 348 1.05 2.12 -29.88
CA GLY A 348 1.66 3.02 -30.85
C GLY A 348 2.12 2.28 -32.13
N GLU A 349 3.32 2.56 -32.62
CA GLU A 349 3.92 1.89 -33.79
C GLU A 349 4.46 0.48 -33.49
N LEU A 350 4.45 0.02 -32.23
CA LEU A 350 4.99 -1.29 -31.84
C LEU A 350 4.04 -2.45 -32.18
N GLY A 351 2.84 -2.14 -32.65
CA GLY A 351 1.84 -3.12 -33.12
C GLY A 351 1.05 -3.77 -31.99
N ASP A 352 -0.20 -4.12 -32.28
CA ASP A 352 -0.96 -5.08 -31.50
C ASP A 352 -0.45 -6.48 -31.89
N GLU A 353 0.26 -7.16 -30.98
CA GLU A 353 0.33 -8.62 -31.10
C GLU A 353 -1.07 -9.13 -30.73
N ASP A 354 -1.77 -9.69 -31.73
CA ASP A 354 -3.12 -10.26 -31.67
C ASP A 354 -3.23 -11.40 -30.64
N HIS A 355 -3.19 -11.05 -29.35
CA HIS A 355 -3.57 -11.92 -28.25
C HIS A 355 -5.05 -11.70 -27.95
N HIS A 356 -5.89 -11.94 -28.95
CA HIS A 356 -7.34 -11.99 -28.80
C HIS A 356 -7.69 -13.14 -27.84
N GLY A 357 -7.91 -12.82 -26.56
CA GLY A 357 -8.37 -13.77 -25.55
C GLY A 357 -7.71 -13.67 -24.17
N GLU A 358 -6.68 -12.84 -24.00
CA GLU A 358 -5.93 -12.73 -22.74
C GLU A 358 -6.43 -11.56 -21.89
N LYS A 359 -7.02 -11.84 -20.72
CA LYS A 359 -7.55 -10.82 -19.80
C LYS A 359 -6.45 -10.12 -18.98
N LEU A 360 -5.31 -9.74 -19.56
CA LEU A 360 -4.31 -8.91 -18.88
C LEU A 360 -4.35 -7.48 -19.42
N CYS A 361 -4.26 -6.47 -18.56
CA CYS A 361 -4.06 -5.10 -19.06
C CYS A 361 -2.65 -4.92 -19.62
N TYR A 362 -2.45 -3.95 -20.52
CA TYR A 362 -1.15 -3.62 -21.13
C TYR A 362 0.04 -3.71 -20.17
N GLY A 363 -0.04 -3.05 -19.00
CA GLY A 363 1.09 -3.07 -18.07
C GLY A 363 1.32 -4.40 -17.37
N CYS A 364 0.28 -5.22 -17.15
CA CYS A 364 0.46 -6.59 -16.68
C CYS A 364 1.03 -7.47 -17.79
N LYS A 365 0.60 -7.31 -19.04
CA LYS A 365 1.16 -8.01 -20.20
C LYS A 365 2.67 -7.76 -20.31
N ARG A 366 3.11 -6.49 -20.23
CA ARG A 366 4.54 -6.12 -20.21
C ARG A 366 5.28 -6.68 -19.00
N SER A 367 4.66 -6.62 -17.82
CA SER A 367 5.30 -7.15 -16.61
C SER A 367 5.51 -8.66 -16.70
N VAL A 368 4.58 -9.39 -17.34
CA VAL A 368 4.63 -10.85 -17.43
C VAL A 368 5.45 -11.34 -18.62
N TYR A 369 5.31 -10.71 -19.79
CA TYR A 369 5.84 -11.22 -21.06
C TYR A 369 6.94 -10.36 -21.71
N GLY A 370 7.16 -9.12 -21.24
CA GLY A 370 8.19 -8.19 -21.74
C GLY A 370 7.62 -7.02 -22.50
#